data_AF-A0AAE4WHP8-F1
#
_entry.id   AF-A0AAE4WHP8-F1
#
_cell.length_a   1.000
_cell.length_b   1.000
_cell.length_c   1.000
_cell.angle_alpha   90.00
_cell.angle_beta   90.00
_cell.angle_gamma   90.00
#
_symmetry.space_group_name_H-M   'P 1'
#
loop_
_entity.id
_entity.type
_entity.pdbx_description
1 polymer ?
#
loop_
_entity_poly.entity_id
_entity_poly.type
_entity_poly.pdbx_seq_one_letter_code
_entity_poly.pdbx_strand_id
1 'polypeptide(L)'
;MSQYQRALDPDAAREESLAVESPVRGQITLKEVKASGPMVAPADDGWLDLPLPDWLPAETPLNEIEKRRMHGVLSGLLEAIKLDHPQITAQLDTLLTELGKAAGERPEIETAGLPLTPFQATDYDRYFRVNRQSAEEPAVAMVRSLIQTVRAVTQLFARSPDLPVVHVRHQMEGFESHAHLLARTFGLEPLR
;
A
#
# COMPACT_ATOMS: atom_id res chain seq x y z
N MET A 1 21.00 -17.46 32.00
CA MET A 1 20.72 -16.03 31.80
C MET A 1 20.58 -15.78 30.31
N SER A 2 19.47 -15.18 29.90
CA SER A 2 18.98 -15.14 28.52
C SER A 2 19.70 -14.05 27.69
N GLN A 3 19.85 -14.28 26.38
CA GLN A 3 20.53 -13.39 25.43
C GLN A 3 19.98 -11.95 25.39
N TYR A 4 18.80 -11.71 25.96
CA TYR A 4 18.16 -10.39 26.04
C TYR A 4 18.69 -9.46 27.13
N GLN A 5 19.56 -9.92 28.04
CA GLN A 5 20.13 -9.07 29.09
C GLN A 5 21.43 -8.36 28.72
N ARG A 6 22.02 -8.64 27.54
CA ARG A 6 23.28 -8.03 27.11
C ARG A 6 23.11 -6.67 26.40
N ALA A 7 21.90 -6.30 26.03
CA ALA A 7 21.61 -5.08 25.26
C ALA A 7 21.36 -3.83 26.12
N LEU A 8 21.45 -3.94 27.45
CA LEU A 8 21.17 -2.85 28.40
C LEU A 8 22.36 -2.48 29.28
N ASP A 9 23.56 -2.97 28.95
CA ASP A 9 24.78 -2.64 29.70
C ASP A 9 25.50 -1.45 29.05
N PRO A 10 25.47 -0.25 29.66
CA PRO A 10 26.01 0.97 29.06
C PRO A 10 27.55 0.98 28.98
N ASP A 11 28.23 0.02 29.62
CA ASP A 11 29.69 -0.09 29.59
C ASP A 11 30.24 -0.95 28.44
N ALA A 12 29.39 -1.67 27.68
CA ALA A 12 29.82 -2.42 26.50
C ALA A 12 30.01 -1.53 25.24
N ALA A 13 29.58 -0.27 25.28
CA ALA A 13 29.67 0.67 24.16
C ALA A 13 31.02 1.42 24.10
N ARG A 14 32.00 1.09 24.95
CA ARG A 14 33.24 1.86 25.10
C ARG A 14 34.49 1.30 24.40
N GLU A 15 34.45 0.11 23.79
CA GLU A 15 35.66 -0.54 23.26
C GLU A 15 35.81 -0.59 21.73
N GLU A 16 34.90 -0.03 20.94
CA GLU A 16 35.12 0.17 19.49
C GLU A 16 35.21 1.66 19.12
N SER A 17 36.11 2.37 19.81
CA SER A 17 36.60 3.68 19.37
C SER A 17 37.73 3.51 18.37
N LEU A 18 37.41 3.02 17.16
CA LEU A 18 38.29 3.15 16.00
C LEU A 18 38.06 4.53 15.39
N ALA A 19 39.16 5.27 15.25
CA ALA A 19 39.20 6.63 14.74
C ALA A 19 38.48 6.76 13.39
N VAL A 20 37.35 7.47 13.39
CA VAL A 20 36.70 7.93 12.16
C VAL A 20 37.12 9.37 11.94
N GLU A 21 37.89 9.56 10.87
CA GLU A 21 38.30 10.84 10.33
C GLU A 21 37.10 11.79 10.22
N SER A 22 37.30 13.04 10.63
CA SER A 22 36.25 14.07 10.59
C SER A 22 35.69 14.23 9.17
N PRO A 23 34.38 14.09 8.94
CA PRO A 23 33.82 14.51 7.67
C PRO A 23 33.77 16.03 7.65
N VAL A 24 34.50 16.59 6.69
CA VAL A 24 34.49 17.99 6.27
C VAL A 24 33.04 18.49 6.25
N ARG A 25 32.76 19.49 7.10
CA ARG A 25 31.49 20.20 7.18
C ARG A 25 31.30 21.04 5.91
N GLY A 26 31.00 20.39 4.80
CA GLY A 26 30.52 21.04 3.58
C GLY A 26 29.10 21.53 3.83
N GLN A 27 28.94 22.83 4.02
CA GLN A 27 27.63 23.48 3.92
C GLN A 27 27.07 23.17 2.53
N ILE A 28 26.07 22.29 2.45
CA ILE A 28 25.25 22.18 1.25
C ILE A 28 24.38 23.43 1.24
N THR A 29 24.87 24.46 0.57
CA THR A 29 24.08 25.64 0.26
C THR A 29 23.07 25.20 -0.81
N LEU A 30 21.79 25.08 -0.44
CA LEU A 30 20.68 24.92 -1.38
C LEU A 30 20.57 26.18 -2.24
N LYS A 31 21.48 26.34 -3.22
CA LYS A 31 21.36 27.33 -4.27
C LYS A 31 20.71 26.65 -5.47
N GLU A 32 19.49 27.11 -5.75
CA GLU A 32 18.74 26.93 -6.99
C GLU A 32 18.33 25.49 -7.30
N VAL A 33 17.21 25.08 -6.68
CA VAL A 33 16.32 24.11 -7.30
C VAL A 33 15.86 24.73 -8.62
N LYS A 34 16.50 24.32 -9.73
CA LYS A 34 15.96 24.61 -11.07
C LYS A 34 14.51 24.14 -11.05
N ALA A 35 13.58 25.05 -11.31
CA ALA A 35 12.19 24.70 -11.52
C ALA A 35 12.13 23.72 -12.69
N SER A 36 12.04 22.44 -12.36
CA SER A 36 11.67 21.41 -13.32
C SER A 36 10.39 21.90 -13.98
N GLY A 37 10.35 21.89 -15.32
CA GLY A 37 9.15 22.24 -16.08
C GLY A 37 7.93 21.46 -15.58
N PRO A 38 6.69 21.87 -15.93
CA PRO A 38 5.49 21.22 -15.43
C PRO A 38 5.58 19.72 -15.69
N MET A 39 5.79 18.98 -14.61
CA MET A 39 5.89 17.53 -14.64
C MET A 39 4.50 17.05 -15.02
N VAL A 40 4.38 16.46 -16.22
CA VAL A 40 3.14 15.85 -16.68
C VAL A 40 2.67 14.94 -15.55
N ALA A 41 1.45 15.19 -15.05
CA ALA A 41 0.88 14.35 -14.01
C ALA A 41 0.98 12.90 -14.50
N PRO A 42 1.62 11.99 -13.74
CA PRO A 42 1.65 10.59 -14.13
C PRO A 42 0.21 10.12 -14.32
N ALA A 43 -0.01 9.26 -15.32
CA ALA A 43 -1.31 8.61 -15.49
C ALA A 43 -1.79 8.07 -14.13
N ASP A 44 -3.07 8.28 -13.83
CA ASP A 44 -3.69 8.09 -12.50
C ASP A 44 -3.61 6.61 -12.03
N ASP A 45 -3.19 5.72 -12.92
CA ASP A 45 -3.24 4.26 -12.87
C ASP A 45 -2.19 3.62 -11.95
N GLY A 46 -1.35 4.41 -11.29
CA GLY A 46 -0.23 3.95 -10.47
C GLY A 46 -0.29 4.39 -9.01
N TRP A 47 -1.41 4.96 -8.56
CA TRP A 47 -1.59 5.30 -7.15
C TRP A 47 -2.15 4.13 -6.37
N LEU A 48 -1.66 3.95 -5.14
CA LEU A 48 -2.17 2.99 -4.17
C LEU A 48 -3.05 3.72 -3.17
N ASP A 49 -4.34 3.44 -3.20
CA ASP A 49 -5.32 3.96 -2.27
C ASP A 49 -5.24 3.15 -0.98
N LEU A 50 -4.73 3.73 0.10
CA LEU A 50 -4.52 3.03 1.37
C LEU A 50 -5.37 3.63 2.48
N PRO A 51 -6.23 2.84 3.17
CA PRO A 51 -6.87 3.32 4.38
C PRO A 51 -5.81 3.57 5.47
N LEU A 52 -6.01 4.61 6.27
CA LEU A 52 -5.20 4.85 7.46
C LEU A 52 -5.50 3.77 8.52
N PRO A 53 -4.48 3.04 9.04
CA PRO A 53 -4.71 1.98 10.02
C PRO A 53 -5.48 2.46 11.26
N ASP A 54 -5.13 3.64 11.77
CA ASP A 54 -5.76 4.21 12.98
C ASP A 54 -7.22 4.61 12.78
N TRP A 55 -7.67 4.70 11.53
CA TRP A 55 -9.00 5.15 11.15
C TRP A 55 -9.88 4.00 10.64
N LEU A 56 -9.34 2.78 10.58
CA LEU A 56 -10.15 1.62 10.24
C LEU A 56 -11.11 1.32 11.39
N PRO A 57 -12.43 1.25 11.11
CA PRO A 57 -13.39 0.94 12.16
C PRO A 57 -13.25 -0.53 12.58
N ALA A 58 -13.55 -0.82 13.84
CA ALA A 58 -13.55 -2.19 14.36
C ALA A 58 -14.57 -3.09 13.64
N GLU A 59 -15.67 -2.50 13.17
CA GLU A 59 -16.70 -3.15 12.36
C GLU A 59 -16.98 -2.30 11.12
N THR A 60 -17.20 -2.94 9.98
CA THR A 60 -17.60 -2.26 8.73
C THR A 60 -18.98 -2.74 8.30
N PRO A 61 -20.07 -2.27 8.94
CA PRO A 61 -21.41 -2.70 8.58
C PRO A 61 -21.76 -2.18 7.19
N LEU A 62 -22.13 -3.10 6.29
CA LEU A 62 -22.55 -2.78 4.94
C LEU A 62 -24.07 -2.91 4.80
N ASN A 63 -24.67 -2.00 4.05
CA ASN A 63 -26.06 -2.15 3.61
C ASN A 63 -26.16 -3.20 2.48
N GLU A 64 -27.38 -3.65 2.15
CA GLU A 64 -27.59 -4.73 1.18
C GLU A 64 -27.17 -4.38 -0.27
N ILE A 65 -27.08 -3.10 -0.62
CA ILE A 65 -26.57 -2.66 -1.93
C ILE A 65 -25.05 -2.77 -1.93
N GLU A 66 -24.39 -2.28 -0.87
CA GLU A 66 -22.95 -2.36 -0.69
C GLU A 66 -22.46 -3.81 -0.58
N LYS A 67 -23.18 -4.67 0.15
CA LYS A 67 -22.85 -6.09 0.24
C LYS A 67 -22.82 -6.76 -1.13
N ARG A 68 -23.87 -6.55 -1.94
CA ARG A 68 -23.95 -7.10 -3.30
C ARG A 68 -22.82 -6.56 -4.18
N ARG A 69 -22.52 -5.26 -4.06
CA ARG A 69 -21.41 -4.63 -4.77
C ARG A 69 -20.06 -5.23 -4.39
N MET A 70 -19.73 -5.30 -3.09
CA MET A 70 -18.48 -5.85 -2.60
C MET A 70 -18.34 -7.34 -2.93
N HIS A 71 -19.42 -8.12 -2.80
CA HIS A 71 -19.42 -9.52 -3.19
C HIS A 71 -19.11 -9.67 -4.69
N GLY A 72 -19.77 -8.89 -5.55
CA GLY A 72 -19.52 -8.93 -6.99
C GLY A 72 -18.06 -8.62 -7.33
N VAL A 73 -17.50 -7.57 -6.73
CA VAL A 73 -16.12 -7.17 -6.96
C VAL A 73 -15.12 -8.20 -6.43
N LEU A 74 -15.32 -8.74 -5.23
CA LEU A 74 -14.43 -9.74 -4.65
C LEU A 74 -14.49 -11.09 -5.39
N SER A 75 -15.68 -11.54 -5.80
CA SER A 75 -15.80 -12.71 -6.68
C SER A 75 -15.13 -12.45 -8.03
N GLY A 76 -15.30 -11.27 -8.61
CA GLY A 76 -14.63 -10.87 -9.85
C GLY A 76 -13.10 -10.88 -9.71
N LEU A 77 -12.57 -10.47 -8.55
CA LEU A 77 -11.14 -10.56 -8.26
C LEU A 77 -10.65 -12.01 -8.21
N LEU A 78 -11.37 -12.91 -7.54
CA LEU A 78 -11.02 -14.34 -7.49
C LEU A 78 -11.01 -14.99 -8.88
N GLU A 79 -11.95 -14.61 -9.74
CA GLU A 79 -11.96 -15.06 -11.14
C GLU A 79 -10.79 -14.45 -11.93
N ALA A 80 -10.47 -13.17 -11.72
CA ALA A 80 -9.36 -12.51 -12.40
C ALA A 80 -8.01 -13.16 -12.09
N ILE A 81 -7.78 -13.60 -10.84
CA ILE A 81 -6.54 -14.24 -10.38
C ILE A 81 -6.24 -15.54 -11.15
N LYS A 82 -7.26 -16.21 -11.69
CA LYS A 82 -7.12 -17.45 -12.45
C LYS A 82 -6.73 -17.23 -13.92
N LEU A 83 -6.72 -15.99 -14.40
CA LEU A 83 -6.47 -15.64 -15.80
C LEU A 83 -4.99 -15.44 -16.12
N ASP A 84 -4.65 -15.54 -17.40
CA ASP A 84 -3.31 -15.22 -17.90
C ASP A 84 -3.03 -13.70 -17.84
N HIS A 85 -1.74 -13.33 -17.82
CA HIS A 85 -1.27 -11.96 -17.55
C HIS A 85 -1.99 -10.80 -18.29
N PRO A 86 -2.18 -10.82 -19.62
CA PRO A 86 -2.89 -9.73 -20.30
C PRO A 86 -4.38 -9.67 -19.93
N GLN A 87 -5.00 -10.82 -19.64
CA GLN A 87 -6.42 -10.92 -19.32
C GLN A 87 -6.69 -10.50 -17.87
N ILE A 88 -5.87 -10.92 -16.91
CA ILE A 88 -5.99 -10.49 -15.51
C ILE A 88 -5.88 -8.98 -15.39
N THR A 89 -4.94 -8.33 -16.09
CA THR A 89 -4.76 -6.87 -15.98
C THR A 89 -6.01 -6.11 -16.44
N ALA A 90 -6.57 -6.50 -17.60
CA ALA A 90 -7.80 -5.87 -18.12
C ALA A 90 -9.02 -6.11 -17.20
N GLN A 91 -9.10 -7.29 -16.60
CA GLN A 91 -10.17 -7.61 -15.64
C GLN A 91 -10.03 -6.77 -14.37
N LEU A 92 -8.81 -6.60 -13.84
CA LEU A 92 -8.56 -5.77 -12.67
C LEU A 92 -8.86 -4.28 -12.94
N ASP A 93 -8.54 -3.77 -14.12
CA ASP A 93 -8.89 -2.39 -14.52
C ASP A 93 -10.42 -2.18 -14.57
N THR A 94 -11.15 -3.18 -15.05
CA THR A 94 -12.62 -3.18 -15.06
C THR A 94 -13.17 -3.13 -13.62
N LEU A 95 -12.67 -4.00 -12.74
CA LEU A 95 -13.08 -4.02 -11.33
C LEU A 95 -12.75 -2.71 -10.61
N LEU A 96 -11.59 -2.09 -10.88
CA LEU A 96 -11.23 -0.79 -10.32
C LEU A 96 -12.16 0.33 -10.79
N THR A 97 -12.66 0.24 -12.02
CA THR A 97 -13.61 1.21 -12.58
C THR A 97 -14.99 1.04 -11.95
N GLU A 98 -15.48 -0.20 -11.83
CA GLU A 98 -16.77 -0.52 -11.20
C GLU A 98 -16.79 -0.18 -9.70
N LEU A 99 -15.67 -0.41 -9.01
CA LEU A 99 -15.51 -0.08 -7.59
C LEU A 99 -15.35 1.42 -7.36
N GLY A 100 -14.84 2.18 -8.32
CA GLY A 100 -14.57 3.61 -8.16
C GLY A 100 -13.56 3.90 -7.04
N LYS A 101 -13.43 5.17 -6.68
CA LYS A 101 -12.63 5.63 -5.53
C LYS A 101 -13.55 5.72 -4.31
N ALA A 102 -12.99 5.48 -3.12
CA ALA A 102 -13.69 5.73 -1.87
C ALA A 102 -14.02 7.23 -1.76
N ALA A 103 -15.17 7.54 -1.17
CA ALA A 103 -15.54 8.91 -0.87
C ALA A 103 -14.64 9.53 0.23
N GLY A 104 -14.67 10.85 0.28
CA GLY A 104 -14.02 11.65 1.32
C GLY A 104 -12.76 12.36 0.87
N GLU A 105 -12.36 13.34 1.67
CA GLU A 105 -11.15 14.11 1.46
C GLU A 105 -9.91 13.32 1.90
N ARG A 106 -8.78 13.60 1.25
CA ARG A 106 -7.50 13.00 1.65
C ARG A 106 -7.19 13.44 3.09
N PRO A 107 -6.93 12.51 4.01
CA PRO A 107 -6.67 12.86 5.40
C PRO A 107 -5.35 13.58 5.56
N GLU A 108 -5.32 14.56 6.46
CA GLU A 108 -4.07 15.16 6.93
C GLU A 108 -3.31 14.17 7.81
N ILE A 109 -2.00 14.14 7.66
CA ILE A 109 -1.13 13.26 8.44
C ILE A 109 -0.73 14.00 9.71
N GLU A 110 -1.10 13.45 10.86
CA GLU A 110 -0.59 13.93 12.14
C GLU A 110 0.92 13.65 12.20
N THR A 111 1.70 14.72 12.38
CA THR A 111 3.17 14.65 12.45
C THR A 111 3.69 14.97 13.85
N ALA A 112 2.79 15.07 14.84
CA ALA A 112 3.13 15.33 16.22
C ALA A 112 4.09 14.25 16.76
N GLY A 113 5.22 14.68 17.30
CA GLY A 113 6.24 13.77 17.85
C GLY A 113 7.10 13.05 16.80
N LEU A 114 6.90 13.30 15.50
CA LEU A 114 7.73 12.74 14.43
C LEU A 114 8.79 13.75 13.96
N PRO A 115 9.99 13.30 13.55
CA PRO A 115 11.04 14.18 13.02
C PRO A 115 10.76 14.58 11.56
N LEU A 116 9.51 14.91 11.21
CA LEU A 116 9.11 15.28 9.86
C LEU A 116 7.97 16.30 9.88
N THR A 117 7.95 17.17 8.87
CA THR A 117 6.90 18.17 8.67
C THR A 117 5.72 17.60 7.88
N PRO A 118 4.52 18.19 7.95
CA PRO A 118 3.38 17.79 7.11
C PRO A 118 3.69 17.80 5.61
N PHE A 119 4.50 18.76 5.15
CA PHE A 119 4.97 18.83 3.77
C PHE A 119 5.79 17.59 3.40
N GLN A 120 6.77 17.20 4.23
CA GLN A 120 7.59 16.02 3.99
C GLN A 120 6.76 14.72 4.00
N ALA A 121 5.73 14.64 4.86
CA ALA A 121 4.81 13.51 4.87
C ALA A 121 4.04 13.38 3.54
N THR A 122 3.55 14.50 3.02
CA THR A 122 2.81 14.55 1.75
C THR A 122 3.71 14.32 0.55
N ASP A 123 4.94 14.84 0.60
CA ASP A 123 5.94 14.63 -0.45
C ASP A 123 6.39 13.16 -0.51
N TYR A 124 6.54 12.52 0.65
CA TYR A 124 6.80 11.08 0.74
C TYR A 124 5.67 10.26 0.08
N ASP A 125 4.42 10.54 0.44
CA ASP A 125 3.27 9.89 -0.19
C ASP A 125 3.24 10.14 -1.71
N ARG A 126 3.57 11.34 -2.18
CA ARG A 126 3.64 11.66 -3.62
C ARG A 126 4.74 10.86 -4.30
N TYR A 127 5.92 10.76 -3.67
CA TYR A 127 7.04 9.99 -4.19
C TYR A 127 6.69 8.51 -4.34
N PHE A 128 6.06 7.92 -3.32
CA PHE A 128 5.62 6.51 -3.33
C PHE A 128 4.25 6.29 -3.99
N ARG A 129 3.61 7.35 -4.50
CA ARG A 129 2.27 7.33 -5.11
C ARG A 129 1.22 6.69 -4.21
N VAL A 130 1.27 7.00 -2.92
CA VAL A 130 0.27 6.58 -1.94
C VAL A 130 -0.77 7.68 -1.82
N ASN A 131 -2.03 7.30 -2.02
CA ASN A 131 -3.16 8.15 -1.74
C ASN A 131 -3.86 7.62 -0.48
N ARG A 132 -3.70 8.34 0.63
CA ARG A 132 -4.33 7.94 1.88
C ARG A 132 -5.84 8.17 1.77
N GLN A 133 -6.61 7.19 2.20
CA GLN A 133 -8.07 7.21 2.13
C GLN A 133 -8.67 7.52 3.50
N SER A 134 -9.76 8.29 3.46
CA SER A 134 -10.57 8.60 4.64
C SER A 134 -11.31 7.36 5.15
N ALA A 135 -11.92 7.46 6.33
CA ALA A 135 -12.75 6.41 6.91
C ALA A 135 -14.20 6.39 6.43
N GLU A 136 -14.58 7.23 5.45
CA GLU A 136 -16.00 7.33 5.02
C GLU A 136 -16.48 6.06 4.34
N GLU A 137 -15.68 5.48 3.44
CA GLU A 137 -15.99 4.23 2.73
C GLU A 137 -14.87 3.19 2.91
N PRO A 138 -14.67 2.66 4.13
CA PRO A 138 -13.50 1.86 4.46
C PRO A 138 -13.50 0.52 3.70
N ALA A 139 -14.68 -0.06 3.42
CA ALA A 139 -14.80 -1.26 2.59
C ALA A 139 -14.31 -1.01 1.16
N VAL A 140 -14.70 0.10 0.55
CA VAL A 140 -14.27 0.47 -0.81
C VAL A 140 -12.76 0.68 -0.84
N ALA A 141 -12.21 1.41 0.13
CA ALA A 141 -10.77 1.64 0.24
C ALA A 141 -9.99 0.32 0.40
N MET A 142 -10.43 -0.57 1.29
CA MET A 142 -9.79 -1.86 1.52
C MET A 142 -9.81 -2.75 0.27
N VAL A 143 -10.96 -2.92 -0.38
CA VAL A 143 -11.07 -3.75 -1.58
C VAL A 143 -10.25 -3.16 -2.74
N ARG A 144 -10.31 -1.83 -2.91
CA ARG A 144 -9.55 -1.13 -3.95
C ARG A 144 -8.05 -1.29 -3.76
N SER A 145 -7.57 -1.13 -2.53
CA SER A 145 -6.15 -1.31 -2.18
C SER A 145 -5.64 -2.71 -2.56
N LEU A 146 -6.45 -3.74 -2.30
CA LEU A 146 -6.14 -5.12 -2.66
C LEU A 146 -6.05 -5.27 -4.19
N ILE A 147 -7.05 -4.79 -4.94
CA ILE A 147 -7.05 -4.91 -6.41
C ILE A 147 -5.87 -4.15 -7.03
N GLN A 148 -5.57 -2.94 -6.55
CA GLN A 148 -4.39 -2.16 -6.98
C GLN A 148 -3.10 -2.90 -6.71
N THR A 149 -2.97 -3.53 -5.53
CA THR A 149 -1.79 -4.32 -5.17
C THR A 149 -1.64 -5.54 -6.08
N VAL A 150 -2.72 -6.30 -6.29
CA VAL A 150 -2.73 -7.46 -7.20
C VAL A 150 -2.31 -7.04 -8.61
N ARG A 151 -2.87 -5.92 -9.11
CA ARG A 151 -2.53 -5.37 -10.42
C ARG A 151 -1.05 -4.98 -10.51
N ALA A 152 -0.53 -4.23 -9.54
CA ALA A 152 0.86 -3.80 -9.53
C ALA A 152 1.84 -4.98 -9.47
N VAL A 153 1.55 -5.99 -8.64
CA VAL A 153 2.35 -7.21 -8.53
C VAL A 153 2.30 -8.04 -9.81
N THR A 154 1.12 -8.15 -10.42
CA THR A 154 0.95 -8.88 -11.69
C THR A 154 1.76 -8.21 -12.82
N GLN A 155 1.76 -6.87 -12.89
CA GLN A 155 2.61 -6.11 -13.81
C GLN A 155 4.10 -6.25 -13.51
N LEU A 156 4.49 -6.43 -12.25
CA LEU A 156 5.87 -6.72 -11.87
C LEU A 156 6.29 -8.11 -12.36
N PHE A 157 5.46 -9.13 -12.18
CA PHE A 157 5.72 -10.50 -12.61
C PHE A 157 5.91 -10.60 -14.12
N ALA A 158 5.10 -9.90 -14.90
CA ALA A 158 5.24 -9.90 -16.35
C ALA A 158 6.53 -9.26 -16.88
N ARG A 159 7.12 -8.34 -16.11
CA ARG A 159 8.41 -7.72 -16.44
C ARG A 159 9.59 -8.54 -15.95
N SER A 160 9.35 -9.62 -15.20
CA SER A 160 10.39 -10.37 -14.50
C SER A 160 10.26 -11.87 -14.82
N PRO A 161 10.60 -12.30 -16.05
CA PRO A 161 10.40 -13.68 -16.51
C PRO A 161 11.21 -14.71 -15.71
N ASP A 162 12.27 -14.27 -15.02
CA ASP A 162 13.15 -15.12 -14.23
C ASP A 162 12.62 -15.40 -12.81
N LEU A 163 11.47 -14.84 -12.43
CA LEU A 163 10.88 -15.10 -11.11
C LEU A 163 10.43 -16.55 -11.00
N PRO A 164 10.80 -17.27 -9.91
CA PRO A 164 10.36 -18.65 -9.73
C PRO A 164 8.83 -18.74 -9.67
N VAL A 165 8.25 -19.56 -10.54
CA VAL A 165 6.79 -19.78 -10.66
C VAL A 165 6.14 -20.13 -9.33
N VAL A 166 6.85 -20.85 -8.45
CA VAL A 166 6.37 -21.21 -7.11
C VAL A 166 6.09 -19.97 -6.24
N HIS A 167 6.92 -18.93 -6.32
CA HIS A 167 6.74 -17.71 -5.54
C HIS A 167 5.61 -16.85 -6.09
N VAL A 168 5.49 -16.79 -7.42
CA VAL A 168 4.34 -16.16 -8.09
C VAL A 168 3.05 -16.80 -7.61
N ARG A 169 2.98 -18.15 -7.64
CA ARG A 169 1.79 -18.88 -7.19
C ARG A 169 1.44 -18.61 -5.72
N HIS A 170 2.41 -18.71 -4.81
CA HIS A 170 2.15 -18.43 -3.39
C HIS A 170 1.67 -16.99 -3.13
N GLN A 171 2.18 -16.03 -3.91
CA GLN A 171 1.71 -14.64 -3.81
C GLN A 171 0.25 -14.51 -4.26
N MET A 172 -0.16 -15.22 -5.33
CA MET A 172 -1.55 -15.25 -5.79
C MET A 172 -2.48 -15.93 -4.77
N GLU A 173 -2.07 -17.07 -4.19
CA GLU A 173 -2.80 -17.75 -3.10
C GLU A 173 -2.99 -16.84 -1.87
N GLY A 174 -1.98 -15.99 -1.57
CA GLY A 174 -2.08 -14.97 -0.54
C GLY A 174 -3.12 -13.90 -0.84
N PHE A 175 -3.25 -13.47 -2.10
CA PHE A 175 -4.28 -12.53 -2.52
C PHE A 175 -5.68 -13.14 -2.47
N GLU A 176 -5.85 -14.40 -2.86
CA GLU A 176 -7.12 -15.13 -2.71
C GLU A 176 -7.52 -15.21 -1.23
N SER A 177 -6.58 -15.57 -0.37
CA SER A 177 -6.80 -15.63 1.08
C SER A 177 -7.21 -14.27 1.67
N HIS A 178 -6.62 -13.18 1.17
CA HIS A 178 -6.98 -11.81 1.56
C HIS A 178 -8.39 -11.45 1.07
N ALA A 179 -8.76 -11.79 -0.16
CA ALA A 179 -10.12 -11.56 -0.67
C ALA A 179 -11.19 -12.26 0.20
N HIS A 180 -10.93 -13.51 0.59
CA HIS A 180 -11.80 -14.23 1.53
C HIS A 180 -11.83 -13.60 2.93
N LEU A 181 -10.71 -13.08 3.43
CA LEU A 181 -10.67 -12.35 4.69
C LEU A 181 -11.56 -11.10 4.64
N LEU A 182 -11.47 -10.30 3.58
CA LEU A 182 -12.34 -9.13 3.41
C LEU A 182 -13.81 -9.51 3.34
N ALA A 183 -14.16 -10.59 2.61
CA ALA A 183 -15.53 -11.08 2.59
C ALA A 183 -16.06 -11.48 3.97
N ARG A 184 -15.23 -12.10 4.82
CA ARG A 184 -15.61 -12.35 6.23
C ARG A 184 -15.87 -11.07 6.99
N THR A 185 -14.94 -10.13 6.91
CA THR A 185 -15.04 -8.83 7.60
C THR A 185 -16.31 -8.09 7.20
N PHE A 186 -16.76 -8.24 5.95
CA PHE A 186 -17.97 -7.60 5.41
C PHE A 186 -19.25 -8.46 5.54
N GLY A 187 -19.16 -9.69 6.06
CA GLY A 187 -20.30 -10.60 6.19
C GLY A 187 -20.89 -11.08 4.86
N LEU A 188 -20.04 -11.40 3.87
CA LEU A 188 -20.42 -11.74 2.48
C LEU A 188 -20.31 -13.22 2.13
N GLU A 189 -20.00 -14.09 3.08
CA GLU A 189 -19.66 -15.48 2.79
C GLU A 189 -20.85 -16.35 2.34
N PRO A 190 -20.60 -17.35 1.46
CA PRO A 190 -19.31 -17.71 0.86
C PRO A 190 -19.06 -17.03 -0.50
N LEU A 191 -17.83 -16.53 -0.70
CA LEU A 191 -17.33 -16.24 -2.05
C LEU A 191 -17.06 -17.56 -2.78
N ARG A 192 -17.52 -17.67 -4.03
CA ARG A 192 -17.23 -18.80 -4.93
C ARG A 192 -16.24 -18.39 -6.00
#